data_AF-A0A554JEY7-F1
#
_entry.id   AF-A0A554JEY7-F1
#
_cell.length_a   1.000
_cell.length_b   1.000
_cell.length_c   1.000
_cell.angle_alpha   90.00
_cell.angle_beta   90.00
_cell.angle_gamma   90.00
#
_symmetry.space_group_name_H-M   'P 1'
#
loop_
_entity.id
_entity.type
_entity.pdbx_description
1 polymer ?
#
loop_
_entity_poly.entity_id
_entity_poly.type
_entity_poly.pdbx_seq_one_letter_code
_entity_poly.pdbx_strand_id
1 'polypeptide(L)'
;MNEIDQQRIERAIRRNMMRRVYWIGGSIFFVAGIIWLGIIISKKITIVPPGQVYEDLGQQHITLHDALPKEYNSNPPTSGWHFARPAEWGIYKEEQSDQIMIHNLEHGGIWISYKPDTSGDVKKKLESFYEKYGRKIIIT
;
A
#
# COMPACT_ATOMS: atom_id res chain seq x y z
N MET A 1 -6.09 75.34 -13.39
CA MET A 1 -6.51 73.96 -13.71
C MET A 1 -8.03 73.92 -13.58
N ASN A 2 -8.79 73.45 -14.58
CA ASN A 2 -10.26 73.45 -14.51
C ASN A 2 -10.78 72.15 -13.87
N GLU A 3 -12.05 72.17 -13.44
CA GLU A 3 -12.71 71.05 -12.75
C GLU A 3 -12.82 69.79 -13.63
N ILE A 4 -12.98 69.97 -14.95
CA ILE A 4 -13.05 68.88 -15.92
C ILE A 4 -11.72 68.12 -16.00
N ASP A 5 -10.59 68.83 -15.94
CA ASP A 5 -9.24 68.24 -15.97
C ASP A 5 -8.94 67.52 -14.65
N GLN A 6 -9.40 68.05 -13.51
CA GLN A 6 -9.32 67.35 -12.22
C GLN A 6 -10.11 66.04 -12.24
N GLN A 7 -11.37 66.05 -12.73
CA GLN A 7 -12.18 64.85 -12.86
C GLN A 7 -11.60 63.82 -13.86
N ARG A 8 -10.87 64.27 -14.90
CA ARG A 8 -10.19 63.38 -15.87
C ARG A 8 -8.96 62.70 -15.25
N ILE A 9 -8.17 63.45 -14.49
CA ILE A 9 -7.01 62.94 -13.75
C ILE A 9 -7.46 61.94 -12.68
N GLU A 10 -8.48 62.26 -11.88
CA GLU A 10 -9.04 61.34 -10.88
C GLU A 10 -9.59 60.06 -11.51
N ARG A 11 -10.32 60.16 -12.63
CA ARG A 11 -10.80 58.98 -13.38
C ARG A 11 -9.65 58.15 -13.95
N ALA A 12 -8.55 58.76 -14.36
CA ALA A 12 -7.37 58.04 -14.86
C ALA A 12 -6.62 57.32 -13.70
N ILE A 13 -6.41 58.01 -12.57
CA ILE A 13 -5.81 57.44 -11.37
C ILE A 13 -6.67 56.30 -10.83
N ARG A 14 -8.00 56.50 -10.71
CA ARG A 14 -8.95 55.47 -10.26
C ARG A 14 -8.98 54.28 -11.21
N ARG A 15 -8.96 54.47 -12.53
CA ARG A 15 -8.87 53.36 -13.50
C ARG A 15 -7.59 52.55 -13.35
N ASN A 16 -6.44 53.21 -13.19
CA ASN A 16 -5.16 52.52 -13.00
C ASN A 16 -5.06 51.82 -11.64
N MET A 17 -5.59 52.44 -10.58
CA MET A 17 -5.70 51.86 -9.25
C MET A 17 -6.61 50.63 -9.26
N MET A 18 -7.82 50.73 -9.84
CA MET A 18 -8.75 49.60 -9.94
C MET A 18 -8.18 48.47 -10.80
N ARG A 19 -7.47 48.77 -11.89
CA ARG A 19 -6.75 47.76 -12.68
C ARG A 19 -5.74 47.00 -11.82
N ARG A 20 -4.92 47.68 -11.01
CA ARG A 20 -3.97 47.03 -10.09
C ARG A 20 -4.68 46.16 -9.05
N VAL A 21 -5.78 46.65 -8.47
CA VAL A 21 -6.59 45.88 -7.50
C VAL A 21 -7.14 44.60 -8.15
N TYR A 22 -7.68 44.67 -9.37
CA TYR A 22 -8.17 43.47 -10.08
C TYR A 22 -7.03 42.50 -10.43
N TRP A 23 -5.86 42.99 -10.84
CA TRP A 23 -4.69 42.14 -11.11
C TRP A 23 -4.17 41.42 -9.86
N ILE A 24 -4.09 42.13 -8.73
CA ILE A 24 -3.67 41.55 -7.45
C ILE A 24 -4.71 40.53 -6.95
N GLY A 25 -5.99 40.90 -6.97
CA GLY A 25 -7.09 40.02 -6.55
C GLY A 25 -7.18 38.76 -7.42
N GLY A 26 -7.07 38.91 -8.75
CA GLY A 26 -7.04 37.79 -9.68
C GLY A 26 -5.83 36.87 -9.48
N SER A 27 -4.65 37.43 -9.18
CA SER A 27 -3.45 36.64 -8.90
C SER A 27 -3.58 35.83 -7.62
N ILE A 28 -4.14 36.41 -6.55
CA ILE A 28 -4.40 35.70 -5.29
C ILE A 28 -5.39 34.56 -5.52
N PHE A 29 -6.46 34.80 -6.28
CA PHE A 29 -7.46 33.78 -6.58
C PHE A 29 -6.87 32.63 -7.42
N PHE A 30 -6.00 32.95 -8.38
CA PHE A 30 -5.31 31.95 -9.20
C PHE A 30 -4.38 31.06 -8.37
N VAL A 31 -3.57 31.65 -7.48
CA VAL A 31 -2.68 30.90 -6.58
C VAL A 31 -3.49 30.02 -5.62
N ALA A 32 -4.57 30.54 -5.03
CA ALA A 32 -5.46 29.76 -4.17
C ALA A 32 -6.10 28.59 -4.94
N GLY A 33 -6.47 28.80 -6.21
CA GLY A 33 -7.00 27.76 -7.09
C GLY A 33 -5.99 26.64 -7.37
N ILE A 34 -4.71 26.98 -7.60
CA ILE A 34 -3.63 25.99 -7.79
C ILE A 34 -3.42 25.18 -6.51
N ILE A 35 -3.36 25.84 -5.35
CA ILE A 35 -3.20 25.16 -4.05
C ILE A 35 -4.37 24.22 -3.79
N TRP A 36 -5.60 24.69 -4.00
CA TRP A 36 -6.81 23.89 -3.84
C TRP A 36 -6.84 22.69 -4.79
N LEU A 37 -6.48 22.88 -6.06
CA LEU A 37 -6.35 21.80 -7.03
C LEU A 37 -5.28 20.78 -6.61
N GLY A 38 -4.13 21.23 -6.11
CA GLY A 38 -3.07 20.37 -5.59
C GLY A 38 -3.52 19.50 -4.42
N ILE A 39 -4.33 20.05 -3.50
CA ILE A 39 -4.92 19.30 -2.39
C ILE A 39 -5.91 18.23 -2.91
N ILE A 40 -6.74 18.56 -3.90
CA ILE A 40 -7.68 17.60 -4.51
C ILE A 40 -6.95 16.45 -5.19
N ILE A 41 -5.91 16.76 -5.97
CA ILE A 41 -5.10 15.75 -6.66
C ILE A 41 -4.41 14.84 -5.64
N SER A 42 -3.83 15.41 -4.57
CA SER A 42 -3.11 14.64 -3.54
C SER A 42 -4.02 13.65 -2.79
N LYS A 43 -5.29 13.98 -2.58
CA LYS A 43 -6.25 13.08 -1.91
C LYS A 43 -6.64 11.85 -2.76
N LYS A 44 -6.41 11.85 -4.07
CA LYS A 44 -6.86 10.77 -4.98
C LYS A 44 -5.83 9.65 -5.19
N ILE A 45 -4.64 9.73 -4.59
CA ILE A 45 -3.61 8.69 -4.72
C ILE A 45 -3.67 7.78 -3.48
N THR A 46 -4.68 6.92 -3.43
CA THR A 46 -4.67 5.76 -2.53
C THR A 46 -4.31 4.54 -3.35
N ILE A 47 -3.04 4.17 -3.33
CA ILE A 47 -2.59 2.88 -3.85
C ILE A 47 -3.03 1.84 -2.82
N VAL A 48 -4.14 1.15 -3.08
CA VAL A 48 -4.53 -0.02 -2.29
C VAL A 48 -3.65 -1.18 -2.77
N PRO A 49 -2.75 -1.72 -1.95
CA PRO A 49 -1.95 -2.87 -2.35
C PRO A 49 -2.87 -4.06 -2.62
N PRO A 50 -2.52 -4.95 -3.57
CA PRO A 50 -3.29 -6.16 -3.79
C PRO A 50 -3.26 -7.04 -2.53
N GLY A 51 -4.39 -7.69 -2.24
CA GLY A 51 -4.50 -8.64 -1.14
C GLY A 51 -5.64 -8.30 -0.17
N GLN A 52 -5.77 -9.13 0.85
CA GLN A 52 -6.69 -8.95 1.97
C GLN A 52 -5.87 -8.90 3.26
N VAL A 53 -6.18 -7.92 4.11
CA VAL A 53 -5.60 -7.81 5.45
C VAL A 53 -6.45 -8.62 6.41
N TYR A 54 -5.81 -9.44 7.23
CA TYR A 54 -6.43 -10.19 8.31
C TYR A 54 -5.97 -9.63 9.65
N GLU A 55 -6.78 -9.81 10.69
CA GLU A 55 -6.37 -9.43 12.06
C GLU A 55 -5.16 -10.25 12.49
N ASP A 56 -4.22 -9.61 13.18
CA ASP A 56 -3.03 -10.28 13.71
C ASP A 56 -3.41 -11.15 14.92
N LEU A 57 -3.18 -12.46 14.81
CA LEU A 57 -3.43 -13.44 15.86
C LEU A 57 -2.22 -13.62 16.81
N GLY A 58 -1.14 -12.87 16.60
CA GLY A 58 0.09 -12.91 17.40
C GLY A 58 1.10 -13.97 16.95
N GLN A 59 2.15 -14.14 17.76
CA GLN A 59 3.36 -14.93 17.44
C GLN A 59 3.69 -15.98 18.53
N GLN A 60 2.68 -16.60 19.13
CA GLN A 60 2.91 -17.53 20.24
C GLN A 60 3.61 -18.80 19.74
N HIS A 61 4.81 -19.07 20.24
CA HIS A 61 5.48 -20.34 19.99
C HIS A 61 4.85 -21.48 20.78
N ILE A 62 4.64 -22.61 20.09
CA ILE A 62 4.16 -23.88 20.68
C ILE A 62 5.18 -25.00 20.51
N THR A 63 5.01 -26.04 21.32
CA THR A 63 5.72 -27.31 21.28
C THR A 63 4.77 -28.45 20.89
N LEU A 64 5.33 -29.62 20.58
CA LEU A 64 4.54 -30.82 20.25
C LEU A 64 3.64 -31.31 21.41
N HIS A 65 3.86 -30.82 22.63
CA HIS A 65 3.10 -31.23 23.82
C HIS A 65 2.01 -30.23 24.19
N ASP A 66 1.96 -29.07 23.52
CA ASP A 66 0.95 -28.06 23.77
C ASP A 66 -0.37 -28.43 23.09
N ALA A 67 -1.48 -27.88 23.60
CA ALA A 67 -2.77 -28.01 22.96
C ALA A 67 -2.74 -27.39 21.55
N LEU A 68 -3.47 -28.00 20.63
CA LEU A 68 -3.61 -27.47 19.27
C LEU A 68 -4.14 -26.03 19.30
N PRO A 69 -3.68 -25.17 18.39
CA PRO A 69 -3.96 -23.75 18.43
C PRO A 69 -5.44 -23.43 18.18
N LYS A 70 -5.85 -22.21 18.54
CA LYS A 70 -7.11 -21.63 18.07
C LYS A 70 -7.14 -21.62 16.53
N GLU A 71 -8.33 -21.74 15.94
CA GLU A 71 -8.50 -21.65 14.48
C GLU A 71 -7.88 -20.35 13.94
N TYR A 72 -7.17 -20.47 12.82
CA TYR A 72 -6.65 -19.30 12.09
C TYR A 72 -7.77 -18.56 11.38
N ASN A 73 -7.58 -17.25 11.15
CA ASN A 73 -8.55 -16.39 10.49
C ASN A 73 -8.32 -16.24 8.97
N SER A 74 -7.27 -16.88 8.43
CA SER A 74 -6.87 -16.84 7.02
C SER A 74 -6.43 -18.23 6.53
N ASN A 75 -6.51 -18.45 5.22
CA ASN A 75 -6.03 -19.67 4.57
C ASN A 75 -5.30 -19.30 3.26
N PRO A 76 -3.97 -19.53 3.16
CA PRO A 76 -3.09 -20.03 4.22
C PRO A 76 -3.00 -19.05 5.39
N PRO A 77 -2.69 -19.53 6.62
CA PRO A 77 -2.59 -18.65 7.78
C PRO A 77 -1.40 -17.72 7.69
N THR A 78 -1.62 -16.47 8.11
CA THR A 78 -0.62 -15.39 8.03
C THR A 78 -0.07 -14.95 9.39
N SER A 79 -0.68 -15.39 10.48
CA SER A 79 -0.27 -15.15 11.87
C SER A 79 -0.89 -16.20 12.78
N GLY A 80 -0.48 -16.24 14.05
CA GLY A 80 -1.04 -17.13 15.06
C GLY A 80 0.02 -18.05 15.69
N TRP A 81 -0.46 -19.06 16.39
CA TRP A 81 0.36 -19.98 17.17
C TRP A 81 1.10 -20.96 16.26
N HIS A 82 2.42 -21.08 16.41
CA HIS A 82 3.25 -21.83 15.47
C HIS A 82 4.53 -22.37 16.13
N PHE A 83 5.25 -23.28 15.47
CA PHE A 83 6.46 -23.88 16.05
C PHE A 83 7.65 -22.91 16.01
N ALA A 84 8.47 -22.93 17.06
CA ALA A 84 9.64 -22.04 17.16
C ALA A 84 10.75 -22.29 16.12
N ARG A 85 10.73 -23.45 15.45
CA ARG A 85 11.69 -23.78 14.40
C ARG A 85 11.08 -23.44 13.04
N PRO A 86 11.70 -22.57 12.22
CA PRO A 86 11.25 -22.31 10.86
C PRO A 86 11.35 -23.56 9.98
N ALA A 87 10.52 -23.61 8.95
CA ALA A 87 10.72 -24.50 7.81
C ALA A 87 11.97 -24.06 7.03
N GLU A 88 12.60 -25.03 6.35
CA GLU A 88 13.64 -24.72 5.38
C GLU A 88 13.05 -23.94 4.19
N TRP A 89 13.79 -22.98 3.65
CA TRP A 89 13.36 -22.28 2.44
C TRP A 89 13.41 -23.24 1.25
N GLY A 90 12.36 -23.29 0.43
CA GLY A 90 12.28 -24.34 -0.59
C GLY A 90 10.93 -24.53 -1.24
N ILE A 91 10.90 -25.52 -2.13
CA ILE A 91 9.68 -26.05 -2.72
C ILE A 91 9.38 -27.39 -2.05
N TYR A 92 8.19 -27.52 -1.49
CA TYR A 92 7.69 -28.74 -0.90
C TYR A 92 6.67 -29.36 -1.85
N LYS A 93 6.82 -30.65 -2.14
CA LYS A 93 5.88 -31.41 -3.00
C LYS A 93 4.72 -32.00 -2.22
N GLU A 94 4.85 -32.06 -0.91
CA GLU A 94 3.87 -32.57 0.02
C GLU A 94 3.37 -31.43 0.90
N GLU A 95 2.09 -31.48 1.26
CA GLU A 95 1.48 -30.51 2.17
C GLU A 95 2.25 -30.48 3.50
N GLN A 96 2.47 -29.28 4.00
CA GLN A 96 3.17 -29.04 5.24
C GLN A 96 2.21 -28.47 6.26
N SER A 97 2.44 -28.77 7.54
CA SER A 97 1.63 -28.20 8.62
C SER A 97 1.77 -26.68 8.66
N ASP A 98 0.63 -25.99 8.74
CA ASP A 98 0.54 -24.54 8.86
C ASP A 98 1.40 -23.98 10.00
N GLN A 99 1.40 -24.67 11.14
CA GLN A 99 2.20 -24.31 12.34
C GLN A 99 3.70 -24.29 12.05
N ILE A 100 4.17 -25.01 11.03
CA ILE A 100 5.59 -25.00 10.64
C ILE A 100 5.87 -23.80 9.73
N MET A 101 4.90 -23.39 8.90
CA MET A 101 5.08 -22.38 7.86
C MET A 101 4.98 -20.93 8.34
N ILE A 102 4.16 -20.67 9.37
CA ILE A 102 3.92 -19.31 9.87
C ILE A 102 5.22 -18.64 10.34
N HIS A 103 6.13 -19.38 10.99
CA HIS A 103 7.38 -18.81 11.52
C HIS A 103 8.22 -18.12 10.42
N ASN A 104 8.21 -18.66 9.19
CA ASN A 104 8.94 -18.06 8.08
C ASN A 104 8.41 -16.68 7.69
N LEU A 105 7.11 -16.41 7.90
CA LEU A 105 6.50 -15.10 7.64
C LEU A 105 7.00 -14.05 8.63
N GLU A 106 7.30 -14.43 9.87
CA GLU A 106 7.87 -13.54 10.90
C GLU A 106 9.26 -13.03 10.52
N HIS A 107 10.02 -13.84 9.76
CA HIS A 107 11.33 -13.46 9.23
C HIS A 107 11.27 -12.72 7.89
N GLY A 108 10.08 -12.24 7.51
CA GLY A 108 9.82 -11.57 6.24
C GLY A 108 9.90 -12.51 5.04
N GLY A 109 9.62 -13.79 5.24
CA GLY A 109 9.49 -14.78 4.19
C GLY A 109 8.21 -14.61 3.38
N ILE A 110 8.18 -15.24 2.21
CA ILE A 110 7.00 -15.30 1.35
C ILE A 110 6.56 -16.76 1.27
N TRP A 111 5.29 -17.04 1.59
CA TRP A 111 4.68 -18.34 1.40
C TRP A 111 3.70 -18.31 0.23
N ILE A 112 3.97 -19.12 -0.78
CA ILE A 112 3.10 -19.33 -1.93
C ILE A 112 2.50 -20.74 -1.81
N SER A 113 1.20 -20.80 -1.49
CA SER A 113 0.46 -22.06 -1.43
C SER A 113 -0.46 -22.20 -2.66
N TYR A 114 -0.55 -23.40 -3.22
CA TYR A 114 -1.46 -23.71 -4.33
C TYR A 114 -2.27 -24.98 -4.08
N LYS A 115 -3.43 -25.10 -4.74
CA LYS A 115 -4.29 -26.28 -4.58
C LYS A 115 -3.70 -27.52 -5.24
N PRO A 116 -3.96 -28.74 -4.74
CA PRO A 116 -3.43 -29.98 -5.32
C PRO A 116 -3.69 -30.14 -6.82
N ASP A 117 -4.88 -29.70 -7.28
CA ASP A 117 -5.37 -29.75 -8.67
C ASP A 117 -4.80 -28.66 -9.58
N THR A 118 -3.91 -27.79 -9.08
CA THR A 118 -3.21 -26.78 -9.88
C THR A 118 -2.45 -27.44 -11.04
N SER A 119 -2.52 -26.84 -12.23
CA SER A 119 -1.93 -27.41 -13.44
C SER A 119 -0.41 -27.52 -13.36
N GLY A 120 0.15 -28.53 -14.05
CA GLY A 120 1.60 -28.76 -14.09
C GLY A 120 2.37 -27.57 -14.66
N ASP A 121 1.77 -26.81 -15.60
CA ASP A 121 2.41 -25.62 -16.17
C ASP A 121 2.55 -24.48 -15.15
N VAL A 122 1.56 -24.31 -14.27
CA VAL A 122 1.66 -23.32 -13.17
C VAL A 122 2.70 -23.76 -12.15
N LYS A 123 2.72 -25.05 -11.78
CA LYS A 123 3.75 -25.60 -10.87
C LYS A 123 5.16 -25.38 -11.42
N LYS A 124 5.40 -25.68 -12.70
CA LYS A 124 6.70 -25.41 -13.38
C LYS A 124 7.09 -23.93 -13.38
N LYS A 125 6.12 -23.02 -13.55
CA LYS A 125 6.39 -21.57 -13.46
C LYS A 125 6.79 -21.16 -12.06
N LEU A 126 6.17 -21.74 -11.02
CA LEU A 126 6.53 -21.51 -9.63
C LEU A 126 7.93 -22.04 -9.31
N GLU A 127 8.28 -23.24 -9.82
CA GLU A 127 9.63 -23.79 -9.73
C GLU A 127 10.66 -22.86 -10.38
N SER A 128 10.41 -22.42 -11.62
CA SER A 128 11.28 -21.48 -12.34
C SER A 128 11.41 -20.13 -11.61
N PHE A 129 10.31 -19.66 -10.98
CA PHE A 129 10.31 -18.45 -10.18
C PHE A 129 11.18 -18.59 -8.93
N TYR A 130 11.09 -19.72 -8.23
CA TYR A 130 11.93 -20.03 -7.09
C TYR A 130 13.41 -20.13 -7.48
N GLU A 131 13.75 -20.82 -8.56
CA GLU A 131 15.14 -20.91 -9.05
C GLU A 131 15.76 -19.53 -9.31
N LYS A 132 14.94 -18.57 -9.76
CA LYS A 132 15.39 -17.22 -10.06
C LYS A 132 15.49 -16.30 -8.83
N TYR A 133 14.61 -16.46 -7.83
CA TYR A 133 14.45 -15.48 -6.73
C TYR A 133 14.38 -16.07 -5.30
N GLY A 134 14.49 -17.39 -5.13
CA GLY A 134 13.98 -18.16 -3.97
C GLY A 134 14.70 -18.04 -2.62
N ARG A 135 15.46 -16.98 -2.33
CA ARG A 135 16.26 -16.86 -1.08
C ARG A 135 15.46 -16.82 0.23
N LYS A 136 14.17 -16.49 0.19
CA LYS A 136 13.25 -16.41 1.35
C LYS A 136 11.81 -16.79 0.96
N ILE A 137 11.69 -17.81 0.13
CA ILE A 137 10.40 -18.23 -0.43
C ILE A 137 10.15 -19.67 -0.02
N ILE A 138 8.92 -19.94 0.39
CA ILE A 138 8.39 -21.29 0.52
C ILE A 138 7.28 -21.45 -0.50
N ILE A 139 7.31 -22.56 -1.22
CA ILE A 139 6.27 -22.96 -2.15
C ILE A 139 5.72 -24.32 -1.70
N THR A 140 4.41 -24.42 -1.52
CA THR A 140 3.71 -25.65 -1.10
C THR A 140 2.56 -25.95 -2.05
#